data_AF-E3JCN2-F1
#
_entry.id   AF-E3JCN2-F1
#
_cell.length_a   1.000
_cell.length_b   1.000
_cell.length_c   1.000
_cell.angle_alpha   90.00
_cell.angle_beta   90.00
_cell.angle_gamma   90.00
#
_symmetry.space_group_name_H-M   'P 1'
#
loop_
_entity.id
_entity.type
_entity.pdbx_description
1 polymer ?
#
loop_
_entity_poly.entity_id
_entity_poly.type
_entity_poly.pdbx_seq_one_letter_code
_entity_poly.pdbx_strand_id
1 'polypeptide(L)'
;MTPLVTLLETSARVAPGLLTADAWDLVRRVPVCCADPAHPQLAALRSAGVDVTVLAELAEVPWSDEPGGCPLGPVRSVATAAGASEVVWLPEPAGAWPGPTAAVDAHLRAHATGEPRDGVRLLAGTHDLPGARLLDVVAVMDRLRSPGGCPWDAEQTHLSLAPYLLEEAYEAYQALEDANPADLREELGDVLMQVVFHARVAEDATDGPVDAGGGRFDVDEVAAGLASKLVRRHPHVFGDVDVAGADEVVTNWEAIKKAEKGRRSVTEGVPLTQPALSLAAKLQKRARKAGLPADLVVTAAPNPAGATRGPGAPPADADLAAVVASYAGADKLDEHGVGELLFAVVALAAAAGVDPEVALRARARAFRDLLSAAEESAHTDGVEPAEQDAAGWRTRWSPAGS
;
A
#
# COMPACT_ATOMS: atom_id res chain seq x y z
N MET A 1 -29.64 -35.43 28.69
CA MET A 1 -28.36 -35.33 27.95
C MET A 1 -27.96 -33.88 27.94
N THR A 2 -26.67 -33.58 28.10
CA THR A 2 -26.15 -32.21 27.99
C THR A 2 -26.27 -31.74 26.54
N PRO A 3 -26.95 -30.62 26.24
CA PRO A 3 -27.06 -30.14 24.86
C PRO A 3 -25.69 -29.82 24.25
N LEU A 4 -25.52 -30.18 22.98
CA LEU A 4 -24.36 -29.80 22.16
C LEU A 4 -24.40 -28.29 21.89
N VAL A 5 -23.27 -27.62 22.07
CA VAL A 5 -23.10 -26.20 21.70
C VAL A 5 -22.29 -26.13 20.41
N THR A 6 -22.86 -25.53 19.38
CA THR A 6 -22.15 -25.27 18.13
C THR A 6 -21.75 -23.82 18.06
N LEU A 7 -20.44 -23.56 18.07
CA LEU A 7 -19.87 -22.25 17.82
C LEU A 7 -19.95 -21.95 16.32
N LEU A 8 -20.81 -21.02 15.92
CA LEU A 8 -20.93 -20.60 14.53
C LEU A 8 -19.97 -19.44 14.23
N GLU A 9 -18.85 -19.76 13.59
CA GLU A 9 -17.81 -18.78 13.30
C GLU A 9 -18.19 -17.93 12.10
N THR A 10 -18.31 -16.62 12.30
CA THR A 10 -18.51 -15.67 11.22
C THR A 10 -17.36 -14.67 11.20
N SER A 11 -17.06 -14.13 10.02
CA SER A 11 -16.08 -13.06 9.85
C SER A 11 -16.77 -11.70 9.84
N ALA A 12 -16.16 -10.70 10.50
CA ALA A 12 -16.56 -9.30 10.44
C ALA A 12 -16.39 -8.68 9.04
N ARG A 13 -15.64 -9.37 8.16
CA ARG A 13 -15.25 -8.93 6.81
C ARG A 13 -16.16 -9.45 5.71
N VAL A 14 -17.12 -10.29 6.07
CA VAL A 14 -18.09 -10.86 5.16
C VAL A 14 -19.44 -10.29 5.49
N ALA A 15 -20.16 -9.84 4.46
CA ALA A 15 -21.48 -9.24 4.64
C ALA A 15 -22.41 -10.18 5.44
N PRO A 16 -23.19 -9.64 6.40
CA PRO A 16 -24.16 -10.42 7.14
C PRO A 16 -25.17 -11.14 6.24
N GLY A 17 -25.57 -12.35 6.62
CA GLY A 17 -26.48 -13.19 5.85
C GLY A 17 -25.81 -14.08 4.80
N LEU A 18 -24.54 -13.84 4.47
CA LEU A 18 -23.73 -14.85 3.79
C LEU A 18 -23.30 -15.86 4.85
N LEU A 19 -23.68 -17.12 4.68
CA LEU A 19 -23.26 -18.25 5.50
C LEU A 19 -23.05 -19.47 4.60
N THR A 20 -22.22 -20.42 5.02
CA THR A 20 -22.12 -21.74 4.38
C THR A 20 -23.47 -22.45 4.38
N ALA A 21 -23.67 -23.39 3.44
CA ALA A 21 -24.89 -24.17 3.36
C ALA A 21 -25.18 -24.90 4.68
N ASP A 22 -24.17 -25.54 5.27
CA ASP A 22 -24.28 -26.26 6.55
C ASP A 22 -24.66 -25.34 7.71
N ALA A 23 -24.12 -24.11 7.73
CA ALA A 23 -24.48 -23.11 8.73
C ALA A 23 -25.95 -22.68 8.57
N TRP A 24 -26.40 -22.37 7.35
CA TRP A 24 -27.80 -22.04 7.08
C TRP A 24 -28.77 -23.17 7.45
N ASP A 25 -28.40 -24.40 7.13
CA ASP A 25 -29.15 -25.59 7.45
C ASP A 25 -29.24 -25.81 8.97
N LEU A 26 -28.17 -25.51 9.71
CA LEU A 26 -28.16 -25.65 11.15
C LEU A 26 -29.01 -24.59 11.85
N VAL A 27 -28.79 -23.30 11.57
CA VAL A 27 -29.48 -22.20 12.26
C VAL A 27 -30.99 -22.21 12.04
N ARG A 28 -31.48 -22.89 10.99
CA ARG A 28 -32.91 -23.10 10.73
C ARG A 28 -33.52 -24.27 11.50
N ARG A 29 -32.70 -25.20 12.00
CA ARG A 29 -33.15 -26.43 12.68
C ARG A 29 -33.06 -26.36 14.20
N VAL A 30 -32.10 -25.61 14.73
CA VAL A 30 -31.81 -25.58 16.16
C VAL A 30 -31.92 -24.16 16.71
N PRO A 31 -32.20 -23.98 18.01
CA PRO A 31 -32.20 -22.66 18.64
C PRO A 31 -30.85 -21.95 18.44
N VAL A 32 -30.91 -20.65 18.22
CA VAL A 32 -29.73 -19.78 18.07
C VAL A 32 -29.72 -18.75 19.20
N CYS A 33 -28.56 -18.49 19.78
CA CYS A 33 -28.38 -17.41 20.73
C CYS A 33 -27.07 -16.65 20.52
N CYS A 34 -27.05 -15.40 20.98
CA CYS A 34 -25.87 -14.52 20.99
C CYS A 34 -25.90 -13.66 22.26
N ALA A 35 -24.78 -13.05 22.64
CA ALA A 35 -24.74 -12.07 23.73
C ALA A 35 -25.12 -10.66 23.28
N ASP A 36 -24.66 -10.25 22.10
CA ASP A 36 -24.80 -8.88 21.64
C ASP A 36 -26.15 -8.67 20.92
N PRO A 37 -27.07 -7.82 21.44
CA PRO A 37 -28.31 -7.45 20.74
C PRO A 37 -28.07 -6.70 19.41
N ALA A 38 -26.88 -6.13 19.22
CA ALA A 38 -26.47 -5.45 18.00
C ALA A 38 -25.65 -6.35 17.05
N HIS A 39 -25.57 -7.67 17.33
CA HIS A 39 -24.77 -8.58 16.52
C HIS A 39 -25.17 -8.52 15.03
N PRO A 40 -24.21 -8.34 14.09
CA PRO A 40 -24.51 -7.94 12.72
C PRO A 40 -25.33 -8.98 11.92
N GLN A 41 -25.22 -10.26 12.27
CA GLN A 41 -26.00 -11.34 11.64
C GLN A 41 -27.49 -11.37 12.05
N LEU A 42 -27.90 -10.68 13.12
CA LEU A 42 -29.27 -10.80 13.65
C LEU A 42 -30.34 -10.38 12.65
N ALA A 43 -30.10 -9.30 11.90
CA ALA A 43 -31.06 -8.82 10.90
C ALA A 43 -31.30 -9.86 9.81
N ALA A 44 -30.23 -10.52 9.33
CA ALA A 44 -30.31 -11.54 8.29
C ALA A 44 -30.93 -12.86 8.80
N LEU A 45 -30.60 -13.27 10.03
CA LEU A 45 -31.20 -14.46 10.64
C LEU A 45 -32.70 -14.27 10.86
N ARG A 46 -33.10 -13.14 11.45
CA ARG A 46 -34.52 -12.82 11.70
C ARG A 46 -35.34 -12.70 10.42
N SER A 47 -34.79 -12.09 9.38
CA SER A 47 -35.48 -11.99 8.07
C SER A 47 -35.68 -13.36 7.40
N ALA A 48 -34.80 -14.33 7.70
CA ALA A 48 -34.93 -15.72 7.28
C ALA A 48 -35.86 -16.56 8.20
N GLY A 49 -36.50 -15.96 9.19
CA GLY A 49 -37.40 -16.63 10.13
C GLY A 49 -36.68 -17.40 11.25
N VAL A 50 -35.39 -17.18 11.46
CA VAL A 50 -34.63 -17.77 12.57
C VAL A 50 -34.85 -16.90 13.81
N ASP A 51 -35.37 -17.51 14.87
CA ASP A 51 -35.47 -16.87 16.17
C ASP A 51 -34.11 -16.91 16.89
N VAL A 52 -33.66 -15.76 17.39
CA VAL A 52 -32.37 -15.62 18.05
C VAL A 52 -32.57 -15.06 19.45
N THR A 53 -32.24 -15.86 20.45
CA THR A 53 -32.28 -15.46 21.86
C THR A 53 -31.05 -14.62 22.20
N VAL A 54 -31.26 -13.40 22.70
CA VAL A 54 -30.17 -12.54 23.17
C VAL A 54 -29.96 -12.78 24.66
N LEU A 55 -28.76 -13.23 25.04
CA LEU A 55 -28.32 -13.51 26.41
C LEU A 55 -27.39 -12.39 26.88
N ALA A 56 -27.92 -11.18 27.06
CA ALA A 56 -27.14 -9.99 27.39
C ALA A 56 -26.38 -10.13 28.73
N GLU A 57 -26.89 -10.95 29.65
CA GLU A 57 -26.27 -11.27 30.94
C GLU A 57 -24.89 -11.91 30.79
N LEU A 58 -24.60 -12.56 29.66
CA LEU A 58 -23.28 -13.18 29.40
C LEU A 58 -22.14 -12.16 29.28
N ALA A 59 -22.46 -10.90 29.00
CA ALA A 59 -21.47 -9.82 29.02
C ALA A 59 -21.01 -9.45 30.45
N GLU A 60 -21.79 -9.83 31.47
CA GLU A 60 -21.55 -9.45 32.87
C GLU A 60 -21.05 -10.62 33.74
N VAL A 61 -21.01 -11.85 33.21
CA VAL A 61 -20.60 -13.03 33.98
C VAL A 61 -19.08 -13.04 34.15
N PRO A 62 -18.54 -12.92 35.39
CA PRO A 62 -17.11 -13.05 35.63
C PRO A 62 -16.67 -14.47 35.30
N TRP A 63 -15.66 -14.59 34.44
CA TRP A 63 -15.12 -15.87 34.02
C TRP A 63 -14.28 -16.53 35.12
N SER A 64 -14.27 -17.87 35.14
CA SER A 64 -13.47 -18.69 36.06
C SER A 64 -12.75 -19.81 35.29
N ASP A 65 -11.45 -19.94 35.55
CA ASP A 65 -10.58 -21.03 35.07
C ASP A 65 -10.87 -22.39 35.74
N GLU A 66 -11.70 -22.43 36.79
CA GLU A 66 -11.94 -23.68 37.51
C GLU A 66 -12.81 -24.67 36.71
N PRO A 67 -12.50 -25.99 36.74
CA PRO A 67 -13.35 -27.02 36.14
C PRO A 67 -14.78 -26.95 36.69
N GLY A 68 -15.74 -26.50 35.86
CA GLY A 68 -17.14 -26.28 36.27
C GLY A 68 -17.56 -24.81 36.37
N GLY A 69 -16.64 -23.86 36.23
CA GLY A 69 -16.92 -22.41 36.14
C GLY A 69 -17.42 -21.94 34.76
N CYS A 70 -17.78 -22.87 33.88
CA CYS A 70 -18.08 -22.60 32.48
C CYS A 70 -19.42 -21.84 32.32
N PRO A 71 -19.44 -20.63 31.71
CA PRO A 71 -20.65 -19.83 31.49
C PRO A 71 -21.53 -20.38 30.35
N LEU A 72 -21.44 -21.68 30.05
CA LEU A 72 -22.31 -22.35 29.07
C LEU A 72 -23.68 -22.72 29.63
N GLY A 73 -23.91 -22.56 30.95
CA GLY A 73 -25.22 -22.76 31.57
C GLY A 73 -26.33 -21.98 30.86
N PRO A 74 -26.20 -20.64 30.71
CA PRO A 74 -27.14 -19.82 29.94
C PRO A 74 -27.30 -20.25 28.48
N VAL A 75 -26.21 -20.57 27.77
CA VAL A 75 -26.28 -21.02 26.37
C VAL A 75 -27.07 -22.35 26.26
N ARG A 76 -26.79 -23.31 27.13
CA ARG A 76 -27.47 -24.62 27.16
C ARG A 76 -28.91 -24.55 27.66
N SER A 77 -29.25 -23.56 28.47
CA SER A 77 -30.62 -23.37 28.94
C SER A 77 -31.55 -23.00 27.78
N VAL A 78 -31.05 -22.27 26.76
CA VAL A 78 -31.78 -21.99 25.51
C VAL A 78 -32.17 -23.29 24.79
N ALA A 79 -31.21 -24.22 24.63
CA ALA A 79 -31.49 -25.52 24.03
C ALA A 79 -32.53 -26.30 24.85
N THR A 80 -32.35 -26.33 26.17
CA THR A 80 -33.20 -27.08 27.10
C THR A 80 -34.64 -26.55 27.12
N ALA A 81 -34.80 -25.22 27.12
CA ALA A 81 -36.11 -24.56 27.08
C ALA A 81 -36.86 -24.84 25.77
N ALA A 82 -36.13 -24.99 24.66
CA ALA A 82 -36.67 -25.36 23.36
C ALA A 82 -36.86 -26.88 23.16
N GLY A 83 -36.49 -27.71 24.15
CA GLY A 83 -36.51 -29.18 24.02
C GLY A 83 -35.52 -29.72 22.98
N ALA A 84 -34.48 -28.95 22.63
CA ALA A 84 -33.48 -29.29 21.64
C ALA A 84 -32.24 -29.95 22.27
N SER A 85 -31.61 -30.85 21.53
CA SER A 85 -30.34 -31.49 21.92
C SER A 85 -29.11 -30.69 21.50
N GLU A 86 -29.30 -29.59 20.77
CA GLU A 86 -28.24 -28.73 20.22
C GLU A 86 -28.69 -27.27 20.24
N VAL A 87 -27.74 -26.35 20.39
CA VAL A 87 -27.92 -24.91 20.29
C VAL A 87 -26.74 -24.30 19.54
N VAL A 88 -27.01 -23.31 18.69
CA VAL A 88 -25.97 -22.51 18.06
C VAL A 88 -25.67 -21.31 18.96
N TRP A 89 -24.41 -21.19 19.36
CA TRP A 89 -23.85 -19.96 19.89
C TRP A 89 -23.24 -19.15 18.75
N LEU A 90 -23.70 -17.91 18.61
CA LEU A 90 -23.19 -16.94 17.64
C LEU A 90 -22.33 -15.91 18.39
N PRO A 91 -21.00 -16.11 18.45
CA PRO A 91 -20.06 -15.19 19.10
C PRO A 91 -19.88 -13.92 18.27
N GLU A 92 -19.18 -12.91 18.80
CA GLU A 92 -18.76 -11.77 17.99
C GLU A 92 -17.98 -12.25 16.74
N PRO A 93 -18.18 -11.62 15.57
CA PRO A 93 -17.50 -12.05 14.36
C PRO A 93 -15.97 -11.95 14.50
N ALA A 94 -15.27 -12.96 14.00
CA ALA A 94 -13.81 -13.00 13.98
C ALA A 94 -13.25 -11.77 13.25
N GLY A 95 -12.24 -11.14 13.86
CA GLY A 95 -11.61 -9.93 13.35
C GLY A 95 -12.37 -8.63 13.68
N ALA A 96 -13.52 -8.68 14.36
CA ALA A 96 -14.08 -7.50 15.01
C ALA A 96 -13.24 -7.09 16.23
N TRP A 97 -13.47 -5.87 16.72
CA TRP A 97 -12.92 -5.43 18.01
C TRP A 97 -13.38 -6.37 19.14
N PRO A 98 -12.50 -6.74 20.09
CA PRO A 98 -12.86 -7.65 21.17
C PRO A 98 -14.09 -7.14 21.91
N GLY A 99 -15.18 -7.90 21.82
CA GLY A 99 -16.42 -7.64 22.53
C GLY A 99 -16.40 -8.22 23.95
N PRO A 100 -17.45 -7.97 24.74
CA PRO A 100 -17.55 -8.43 26.11
C PRO A 100 -17.51 -9.96 26.25
N THR A 101 -17.81 -10.73 25.18
CA THR A 101 -17.73 -12.20 25.22
C THR A 101 -16.47 -12.81 24.62
N ALA A 102 -15.44 -12.00 24.33
CA ALA A 102 -14.17 -12.48 23.76
C ALA A 102 -13.50 -13.59 24.59
N ALA A 103 -13.58 -13.51 25.93
CA ALA A 103 -13.04 -14.55 26.81
C ALA A 103 -13.82 -15.87 26.71
N VAL A 104 -15.16 -15.80 26.56
CA VAL A 104 -16.03 -16.97 26.37
C VAL A 104 -15.75 -17.62 25.02
N ASP A 105 -15.63 -16.82 23.96
CA ASP A 105 -15.29 -17.30 22.61
C ASP A 105 -13.90 -17.98 22.58
N ALA A 106 -12.86 -17.33 23.14
CA ALA A 106 -11.51 -17.89 23.21
C ALA A 106 -11.47 -19.25 23.96
N HIS A 107 -12.21 -19.35 25.07
CA HIS A 107 -12.32 -20.59 25.82
C HIS A 107 -13.04 -21.69 25.03
N LEU A 108 -14.17 -21.36 24.38
CA LEU A 108 -14.91 -22.33 23.57
C LEU A 108 -14.06 -22.89 22.43
N ARG A 109 -13.27 -22.02 21.77
CA ARG A 109 -12.33 -22.42 20.72
C ARG A 109 -11.27 -23.38 21.24
N ALA A 110 -10.71 -23.12 22.42
CA ALA A 110 -9.72 -24.01 23.04
C ALA A 110 -10.27 -25.42 23.29
N HIS A 111 -11.57 -25.56 23.59
CA HIS A 111 -12.23 -26.83 23.89
C HIS A 111 -12.85 -27.52 22.66
N ALA A 112 -12.93 -26.84 21.52
CA ALA A 112 -13.56 -27.37 20.32
C ALA A 112 -12.60 -28.14 19.38
N THR A 113 -11.35 -28.37 19.79
CA THR A 113 -10.37 -29.15 19.02
C THR A 113 -10.47 -30.65 19.32
N GLY A 114 -10.74 -31.47 18.30
CA GLY A 114 -10.82 -32.93 18.41
C GLY A 114 -12.27 -33.48 18.50
N GLU A 115 -12.48 -34.59 19.22
CA GLU A 115 -13.84 -35.03 19.61
C GLU A 115 -14.51 -33.96 20.48
N PRO A 116 -15.86 -33.83 20.50
CA PRO A 116 -16.57 -32.81 21.28
C PRO A 116 -16.32 -33.00 22.78
N ARG A 117 -15.17 -32.51 23.28
CA ARG A 117 -14.88 -32.43 24.70
C ARG A 117 -15.86 -31.42 25.28
N ASP A 118 -16.58 -31.84 26.31
CA ASP A 118 -17.66 -31.09 26.93
C ASP A 118 -18.82 -30.71 26.00
N GLY A 119 -19.00 -31.38 24.85
CA GLY A 119 -20.14 -31.12 23.96
C GLY A 119 -20.10 -29.74 23.32
N VAL A 120 -18.94 -29.28 22.88
CA VAL A 120 -18.76 -28.09 22.05
C VAL A 120 -18.16 -28.49 20.68
N ARG A 121 -18.64 -27.90 19.59
CA ARG A 121 -18.03 -28.05 18.24
C ARG A 121 -17.95 -26.72 17.50
N LEU A 122 -17.00 -26.59 16.58
CA LEU A 122 -16.91 -25.47 15.65
C LEU A 122 -17.70 -25.74 14.37
N LEU A 123 -18.32 -24.70 13.83
CA LEU A 123 -18.86 -24.68 12.47
C LEU A 123 -18.49 -23.37 11.80
N ALA A 124 -17.77 -23.45 10.68
CA ALA A 124 -17.46 -22.28 9.86
C ALA A 124 -18.74 -21.76 9.18
N GLY A 125 -19.23 -20.61 9.65
CA GLY A 125 -20.32 -19.85 9.05
C GLY A 125 -19.85 -19.05 7.85
N THR A 126 -18.78 -18.28 7.99
CA THR A 126 -18.09 -17.62 6.87
C THR A 126 -16.58 -17.70 7.02
N HIS A 127 -15.86 -17.47 5.92
CA HIS A 127 -14.40 -17.41 5.90
C HIS A 127 -13.94 -16.15 5.17
N ASP A 128 -12.80 -15.62 5.61
CA ASP A 128 -12.14 -14.50 4.96
C ASP A 128 -11.71 -14.86 3.55
N LEU A 129 -11.94 -13.95 2.60
CA LEU A 129 -11.33 -14.02 1.28
C LEU A 129 -9.91 -13.47 1.34
N PRO A 130 -9.02 -13.86 0.40
CA PRO A 130 -7.73 -13.20 0.24
C PRO A 130 -7.90 -11.69 0.12
N GLY A 131 -7.14 -10.92 0.91
CA GLY A 131 -7.21 -9.46 0.95
C GLY A 131 -8.23 -8.88 1.92
N ALA A 132 -9.04 -9.69 2.62
CA ALA A 132 -10.07 -9.18 3.52
C ALA A 132 -9.53 -8.28 4.66
N ARG A 133 -8.25 -8.43 5.03
CA ARG A 133 -7.58 -7.56 6.03
C ARG A 133 -7.50 -6.09 5.63
N LEU A 134 -7.68 -5.76 4.35
CA LEU A 134 -7.82 -4.36 3.92
C LEU A 134 -9.02 -3.69 4.59
N LEU A 135 -10.10 -4.43 4.89
CA LEU A 135 -11.26 -3.89 5.60
C LEU A 135 -10.93 -3.48 7.05
N ASP A 136 -9.94 -4.11 7.69
CA ASP A 136 -9.46 -3.64 9.01
C ASP A 136 -8.81 -2.28 8.88
N VAL A 137 -7.92 -2.12 7.90
CA VAL A 137 -7.18 -0.87 7.70
C VAL A 137 -8.14 0.28 7.45
N VAL A 138 -9.18 0.05 6.63
CA VAL A 138 -10.25 1.02 6.39
C VAL A 138 -11.00 1.37 7.68
N ALA A 139 -11.44 0.36 8.45
CA ALA A 139 -12.17 0.58 9.69
C ALA A 139 -11.32 1.27 10.79
N VAL A 140 -10.03 0.92 10.88
CA VAL A 140 -9.08 1.55 11.80
C VAL A 140 -8.87 3.01 11.42
N MET A 141 -8.61 3.30 10.14
CA MET A 141 -8.43 4.69 9.68
C MET A 141 -9.69 5.54 9.90
N ASP A 142 -10.87 4.98 9.62
CA ASP A 142 -12.13 5.66 9.92
C ASP A 142 -12.27 5.97 11.41
N ARG A 143 -11.94 5.02 12.29
CA ARG A 143 -11.98 5.23 13.74
C ARG A 143 -10.97 6.27 14.20
N LEU A 144 -9.76 6.27 13.64
CA LEU A 144 -8.70 7.22 13.97
C LEU A 144 -9.09 8.65 13.62
N ARG A 145 -9.72 8.89 12.46
CA ARG A 145 -10.11 10.23 12.01
C ARG A 145 -11.49 10.69 12.51
N SER A 146 -12.37 9.77 12.88
CA SER A 146 -13.71 10.11 13.39
C SER A 146 -13.68 10.74 14.80
N PRO A 147 -14.74 11.47 15.22
CA PRO A 147 -14.83 12.03 16.57
C PRO A 147 -14.55 11.00 17.69
N GLY A 148 -13.71 11.39 18.64
CA GLY A 148 -13.24 10.51 19.71
C GLY A 148 -12.10 9.55 19.29
N GLY A 149 -11.57 9.73 18.07
CA GLY A 149 -10.34 9.13 17.58
C GLY A 149 -9.09 9.94 17.95
N CYS A 150 -8.06 9.85 17.12
CA CYS A 150 -6.77 10.52 17.31
C CYS A 150 -6.83 11.97 16.81
N PRO A 151 -6.52 12.98 17.66
CA PRO A 151 -6.55 14.38 17.26
C PRO A 151 -5.58 14.72 16.12
N TRP A 152 -4.37 14.12 16.12
CA TRP A 152 -3.39 14.35 15.07
C TRP A 152 -3.89 13.82 13.73
N ASP A 153 -4.48 12.62 13.72
CA ASP A 153 -5.01 12.02 12.50
C ASP A 153 -6.14 12.86 11.92
N ALA A 154 -7.06 13.37 12.76
CA ALA A 154 -8.20 14.19 12.33
C ALA A 154 -7.78 15.51 11.67
N GLU A 155 -6.67 16.13 12.11
CA GLU A 155 -6.19 17.42 11.58
C GLU A 155 -5.43 17.30 10.24
N GLN A 156 -5.07 16.09 9.81
CA GLN A 156 -4.30 15.91 8.58
C GLN A 156 -5.10 16.25 7.30
N THR A 157 -4.38 16.77 6.32
CA THR A 157 -4.87 17.15 4.98
C THR A 157 -4.02 16.48 3.90
N HIS A 158 -4.44 16.50 2.62
CA HIS A 158 -3.61 16.00 1.53
C HIS A 158 -2.22 16.65 1.49
N LEU A 159 -2.12 17.96 1.75
CA LEU A 159 -0.86 18.69 1.69
C LEU A 159 0.06 18.39 2.88
N SER A 160 -0.50 18.21 4.09
CA SER A 160 0.32 17.84 5.26
C SER A 160 0.83 16.40 5.17
N LEU A 161 0.09 15.51 4.50
CA LEU A 161 0.47 14.11 4.29
C LEU A 161 1.44 13.89 3.13
N ALA A 162 1.52 14.80 2.16
CA ALA A 162 2.33 14.63 0.95
C ALA A 162 3.83 14.33 1.20
N PRO A 163 4.51 14.95 2.21
CA PRO A 163 5.89 14.59 2.54
C PRO A 163 6.02 13.15 3.01
N TYR A 164 5.11 12.69 3.87
CA TYR A 164 5.11 11.32 4.39
C TYR A 164 4.89 10.30 3.28
N LEU A 165 3.92 10.52 2.38
CA LEU A 165 3.75 9.64 1.21
C LEU A 165 5.02 9.49 0.37
N LEU A 166 5.82 10.56 0.24
CA LEU A 166 7.08 10.51 -0.49
C LEU A 166 8.15 9.75 0.30
N GLU A 167 8.21 9.95 1.62
CA GLU A 167 9.08 9.24 2.56
C GLU A 167 8.84 7.73 2.50
N GLU A 168 7.60 7.26 2.73
CA GLU A 168 7.26 5.83 2.70
C GLU A 168 7.57 5.19 1.33
N ALA A 169 7.39 5.95 0.24
CA ALA A 169 7.73 5.47 -1.10
C ALA A 169 9.24 5.28 -1.29
N TYR A 170 10.07 6.11 -0.65
CA TYR A 170 11.52 5.95 -0.65
C TYR A 170 12.01 4.87 0.31
N GLU A 171 11.36 4.67 1.45
CA GLU A 171 11.67 3.58 2.37
C GLU A 171 11.33 2.23 1.74
N ALA A 172 10.16 2.10 1.10
CA ALA A 172 9.82 0.93 0.30
C ALA A 172 10.82 0.70 -0.85
N TYR A 173 11.28 1.77 -1.50
CA TYR A 173 12.30 1.68 -2.54
C TYR A 173 13.66 1.23 -1.97
N GLN A 174 14.04 1.72 -0.79
CA GLN A 174 15.25 1.29 -0.11
C GLN A 174 15.18 -0.20 0.27
N ALA A 175 14.06 -0.67 0.81
CA ALA A 175 13.88 -2.08 1.15
C ALA A 175 14.01 -3.02 -0.08
N LEU A 176 13.59 -2.55 -1.27
CA LEU A 176 13.84 -3.24 -2.54
C LEU A 176 15.33 -3.29 -2.89
N GLU A 177 16.06 -2.18 -2.72
CA GLU A 177 17.51 -2.13 -2.98
C GLU A 177 18.30 -3.02 -2.02
N ASP A 178 17.90 -3.04 -0.75
CA ASP A 178 18.54 -3.82 0.31
C ASP A 178 18.12 -5.30 0.28
N ALA A 179 17.21 -5.67 -0.64
CA ALA A 179 16.67 -7.02 -0.82
C ALA A 179 16.13 -7.65 0.48
N ASN A 180 15.49 -6.83 1.33
CA ASN A 180 14.93 -7.26 2.62
C ASN A 180 13.40 -7.41 2.52
N PRO A 181 12.85 -8.64 2.47
CA PRO A 181 11.41 -8.86 2.34
C PRO A 181 10.60 -8.49 3.58
N ALA A 182 11.23 -8.47 4.77
CA ALA A 182 10.54 -8.12 6.01
C ALA A 182 10.25 -6.61 6.03
N ASP A 183 11.29 -5.80 5.84
CA ASP A 183 11.19 -4.34 5.74
C ASP A 183 10.29 -3.99 4.56
N LEU A 184 10.46 -4.60 3.37
CA LEU A 184 9.60 -4.32 2.23
C LEU A 184 8.11 -4.52 2.53
N ARG A 185 7.77 -5.53 3.34
CA ARG A 185 6.37 -5.78 3.73
C ARG A 185 5.85 -4.69 4.68
N GLU A 186 6.69 -4.19 5.59
CA GLU A 186 6.38 -3.09 6.50
C GLU A 186 6.14 -1.80 5.69
N GLU A 187 7.10 -1.41 4.85
CA GLU A 187 7.04 -0.19 4.06
C GLU A 187 5.89 -0.20 3.02
N LEU A 188 5.58 -1.35 2.42
CA LEU A 188 4.39 -1.48 1.57
C LEU A 188 3.09 -1.31 2.37
N GLY A 189 3.11 -1.65 3.66
CA GLY A 189 2.05 -1.37 4.62
C GLY A 189 1.89 0.13 4.86
N ASP A 190 2.99 0.87 5.02
CA ASP A 190 2.96 2.32 5.25
C ASP A 190 2.55 3.10 3.99
N VAL A 191 3.02 2.67 2.81
CA VAL A 191 2.50 3.18 1.53
C VAL A 191 0.98 2.92 1.40
N LEU A 192 0.51 1.74 1.80
CA LEU A 192 -0.92 1.42 1.82
C LEU A 192 -1.67 2.30 2.84
N MET A 193 -1.10 2.55 4.02
CA MET A 193 -1.66 3.46 5.02
C MET A 193 -1.87 4.84 4.40
N GLN A 194 -0.88 5.40 3.70
CA GLN A 194 -1.01 6.70 3.04
C GLN A 194 -2.14 6.73 2.01
N VAL A 195 -2.34 5.65 1.24
CA VAL A 195 -3.47 5.54 0.30
C VAL A 195 -4.82 5.57 1.02
N VAL A 196 -4.98 4.80 2.10
CA VAL A 196 -6.22 4.76 2.89
C VAL A 196 -6.45 6.08 3.62
N PHE A 197 -5.39 6.72 4.12
CA PHE A 197 -5.44 8.01 4.79
C PHE A 197 -5.95 9.10 3.84
N HIS A 198 -5.34 9.23 2.65
CA HIS A 198 -5.80 10.19 1.64
C HIS A 198 -7.23 9.90 1.17
N ALA A 199 -7.63 8.64 1.04
CA ALA A 199 -9.01 8.30 0.71
C ALA A 199 -9.98 8.74 1.81
N ARG A 200 -9.64 8.55 3.10
CA ARG A 200 -10.48 9.00 4.21
C ARG A 200 -10.54 10.52 4.33
N VAL A 201 -9.45 11.23 4.04
CA VAL A 201 -9.43 12.71 3.92
C VAL A 201 -10.34 13.18 2.77
N ALA A 202 -10.33 12.49 1.64
CA ALA A 202 -11.21 12.79 0.52
C ALA A 202 -12.68 12.45 0.80
N GLU A 203 -12.96 11.53 1.71
CA GLU A 203 -14.32 11.22 2.15
C GLU A 203 -14.89 12.30 3.09
N ASP A 204 -14.02 12.92 3.91
CA ASP A 204 -14.33 14.09 4.76
C ASP A 204 -14.64 15.37 3.95
N ALA A 205 -14.33 15.36 2.65
CA ALA A 205 -14.59 16.44 1.71
C ALA A 205 -16.02 17.00 1.81
N THR A 206 -16.10 18.33 1.89
CA THR A 206 -17.33 19.09 1.61
C THR A 206 -17.18 19.82 0.27
N ASP A 207 -18.26 20.38 -0.28
CA ASP A 207 -18.19 21.16 -1.52
C ASP A 207 -17.17 22.32 -1.40
N GLY A 208 -16.02 22.23 -2.08
CA GLY A 208 -14.91 23.20 -1.98
C GLY A 208 -13.71 22.90 -2.91
N PRO A 209 -12.67 23.76 -2.95
CA PRO A 209 -11.46 23.54 -3.76
C PRO A 209 -10.73 22.25 -3.37
N VAL A 210 -10.06 21.59 -4.33
CA VAL A 210 -9.30 20.32 -4.17
C VAL A 210 -8.33 20.36 -2.98
N ASP A 211 -7.70 21.51 -2.76
CA ASP A 211 -6.73 21.74 -1.69
C ASP A 211 -7.37 22.01 -0.30
N ALA A 212 -8.71 22.05 -0.24
CA ALA A 212 -9.55 22.17 0.96
C ALA A 212 -10.60 21.03 1.04
N GLY A 213 -10.34 19.88 0.38
CA GLY A 213 -11.25 18.74 0.31
C GLY A 213 -12.04 18.63 -1.00
N GLY A 214 -11.58 19.19 -2.11
CA GLY A 214 -12.33 19.11 -3.38
C GLY A 214 -12.19 17.76 -4.07
N GLY A 215 -13.35 17.20 -4.44
CA GLY A 215 -13.50 15.89 -5.06
C GLY A 215 -13.76 14.82 -4.02
N ARG A 216 -15.02 14.68 -3.60
CA ARG A 216 -15.41 13.61 -2.66
C ARG A 216 -15.19 12.26 -3.31
N PHE A 217 -14.32 11.45 -2.72
CA PHE A 217 -14.19 10.04 -3.04
C PHE A 217 -13.78 9.24 -1.81
N ASP A 218 -14.02 7.94 -1.83
CA ASP A 218 -13.59 7.01 -0.78
C ASP A 218 -12.58 5.96 -1.29
N VAL A 219 -12.19 5.06 -0.39
CA VAL A 219 -11.22 3.99 -0.70
C VAL A 219 -11.77 2.98 -1.72
N ASP A 220 -13.09 2.78 -1.76
CA ASP A 220 -13.75 1.87 -2.69
C ASP A 220 -13.74 2.46 -4.11
N GLU A 221 -13.94 3.77 -4.25
CA GLU A 221 -13.80 4.46 -5.53
C GLU A 221 -12.35 4.44 -6.05
N VAL A 222 -11.35 4.59 -5.17
CA VAL A 222 -9.93 4.42 -5.51
C VAL A 222 -9.67 3.00 -6.03
N ALA A 223 -10.12 1.98 -5.29
CA ALA A 223 -9.94 0.58 -5.65
C ALA A 223 -10.68 0.21 -6.95
N ALA A 224 -11.94 0.65 -7.10
CA ALA A 224 -12.74 0.42 -8.29
C ALA A 224 -12.14 1.08 -9.53
N GLY A 225 -11.63 2.31 -9.39
CA GLY A 225 -10.91 3.02 -10.45
C GLY A 225 -9.63 2.30 -10.87
N LEU A 226 -8.86 1.77 -9.90
CA LEU A 226 -7.67 0.95 -10.17
C LEU A 226 -8.03 -0.37 -10.87
N ALA A 227 -8.96 -1.15 -10.32
CA ALA A 227 -9.37 -2.45 -10.84
C ALA A 227 -9.92 -2.33 -12.27
N SER A 228 -10.86 -1.40 -12.50
CA SER A 228 -11.44 -1.16 -13.82
C SER A 228 -10.39 -0.77 -14.85
N LYS A 229 -9.40 0.06 -14.45
CA LYS A 229 -8.28 0.46 -15.30
C LYS A 229 -7.36 -0.72 -15.62
N LEU A 230 -7.06 -1.58 -14.64
CA LEU A 230 -6.22 -2.76 -14.85
C LEU A 230 -6.91 -3.77 -15.77
N VAL A 231 -8.19 -4.08 -15.55
CA VAL A 231 -8.97 -4.98 -16.40
C VAL A 231 -8.99 -4.46 -17.84
N ARG A 232 -9.39 -3.20 -18.03
CA ARG A 232 -9.51 -2.58 -19.36
C ARG A 232 -8.19 -2.54 -20.13
N ARG A 233 -7.05 -2.34 -19.44
CA ARG A 233 -5.74 -2.22 -20.08
C ARG A 233 -4.99 -3.57 -20.21
N HIS A 234 -5.58 -4.66 -19.72
CA HIS A 234 -5.09 -6.02 -19.97
C HIS A 234 -6.14 -6.84 -20.74
N PRO A 235 -6.53 -6.43 -21.97
CA PRO A 235 -7.49 -7.19 -22.77
C PRO A 235 -6.95 -8.56 -23.20
N HIS A 236 -5.64 -8.79 -23.05
CA HIS A 236 -5.00 -10.09 -23.26
C HIS A 236 -5.10 -11.04 -22.06
N VAL A 237 -5.59 -10.55 -20.91
CA VAL A 237 -5.90 -11.38 -19.73
C VAL A 237 -7.42 -11.47 -19.54
N PHE A 238 -8.14 -10.37 -19.75
CA PHE A 238 -9.57 -10.24 -19.42
C PHE A 238 -10.50 -10.09 -20.63
N GLY A 239 -9.97 -10.21 -21.85
CA GLY A 239 -10.73 -10.13 -23.10
C GLY A 239 -10.16 -11.07 -24.15
N ASP A 240 -10.28 -10.70 -25.42
CA ASP A 240 -9.99 -11.58 -26.56
C ASP A 240 -8.75 -11.17 -27.37
N VAL A 241 -7.82 -10.41 -26.78
CA VAL A 241 -6.60 -9.95 -27.49
C VAL A 241 -5.45 -10.91 -27.24
N ASP A 242 -4.99 -11.62 -28.26
CA ASP A 242 -3.75 -12.40 -28.15
C ASP A 242 -2.50 -11.51 -28.26
N VAL A 243 -1.46 -11.85 -27.50
CA VAL A 243 -0.15 -11.19 -27.54
C VAL A 243 0.96 -12.25 -27.55
N ALA A 244 2.02 -12.01 -28.32
CA ALA A 244 3.15 -12.92 -28.47
C ALA A 244 4.21 -12.80 -27.34
N GLY A 245 4.15 -11.72 -26.55
CA GLY A 245 5.10 -11.49 -25.46
C GLY A 245 4.98 -10.11 -24.81
N ALA A 246 5.87 -9.84 -23.85
CA ALA A 246 5.85 -8.63 -23.02
C ALA A 246 5.94 -7.33 -23.83
N ASP A 247 6.72 -7.30 -24.92
CA ASP A 247 6.86 -6.10 -25.76
C ASP A 247 5.54 -5.70 -26.45
N GLU A 248 4.74 -6.69 -26.84
CA GLU A 248 3.42 -6.45 -27.43
C GLU A 248 2.42 -6.00 -26.36
N VAL A 249 2.50 -6.55 -25.15
CA VAL A 249 1.74 -6.06 -23.98
C VAL A 249 2.03 -4.59 -23.72
N VAL A 250 3.30 -4.17 -23.71
CA VAL A 250 3.70 -2.77 -23.50
C VAL A 250 3.19 -1.87 -24.62
N THR A 251 3.28 -2.31 -25.87
CA THR A 251 2.74 -1.60 -27.03
C THR A 251 1.24 -1.38 -26.90
N ASN A 252 0.49 -2.45 -26.59
CA ASN A 252 -0.96 -2.40 -26.44
C ASN A 252 -1.37 -1.48 -25.27
N TRP A 253 -0.72 -1.63 -24.12
CA TRP A 253 -0.93 -0.78 -22.94
C TRP A 253 -0.79 0.71 -23.26
N GLU A 254 0.27 1.07 -23.99
CA GLU A 254 0.53 2.46 -24.37
C GLU A 254 -0.48 2.97 -25.42
N ALA A 255 -0.96 2.12 -26.33
CA ALA A 255 -2.01 2.47 -27.28
C ALA A 255 -3.34 2.76 -26.58
N ILE A 256 -3.79 1.89 -25.66
CA ILE A 256 -5.01 2.09 -24.87
C ILE A 256 -4.91 3.38 -24.04
N LYS A 257 -3.78 3.57 -23.35
CA LYS A 257 -3.52 4.78 -22.55
C LYS A 257 -3.53 6.06 -23.41
N LYS A 258 -3.06 6.01 -24.65
CA LYS A 258 -3.10 7.15 -25.58
C LYS A 258 -4.53 7.49 -25.98
N ALA A 259 -5.34 6.48 -26.29
CA ALA A 259 -6.75 6.66 -26.64
C ALA A 259 -7.58 7.25 -25.49
N GLU A 260 -7.36 6.79 -24.25
CA GLU A 260 -8.11 7.25 -23.07
C GLU A 260 -7.83 8.71 -22.69
N LYS A 261 -6.58 9.15 -22.76
CA LYS A 261 -6.17 10.43 -22.17
C LYS A 261 -6.35 11.63 -23.09
N GLY A 262 -6.61 11.43 -24.38
CA GLY A 262 -6.84 12.51 -25.35
C GLY A 262 -5.78 13.64 -25.30
N ARG A 263 -4.53 13.30 -24.95
CA ARG A 263 -3.51 14.30 -24.59
C ARG A 263 -3.18 15.19 -25.77
N ARG A 264 -3.12 16.50 -25.54
CA ARG A 264 -2.72 17.50 -26.55
C ARG A 264 -1.21 17.69 -26.59
N SER A 265 -0.53 17.47 -25.47
CA SER A 265 0.94 17.55 -25.36
C SER A 265 1.56 16.25 -24.86
N VAL A 266 2.75 15.95 -25.35
CA VAL A 266 3.57 14.82 -24.89
C VAL A 266 3.98 14.97 -23.43
N THR A 267 4.02 16.20 -22.90
CA THR A 267 4.36 16.47 -21.50
C THR A 267 3.17 16.35 -20.54
N GLU A 268 1.92 16.27 -21.04
CA GLU A 268 0.74 16.20 -20.18
C GLU A 268 0.76 14.95 -19.26
N GLY A 269 0.56 15.18 -17.97
CA GLY A 269 0.65 14.14 -16.93
C GLY A 269 2.06 13.57 -16.75
N VAL A 270 3.10 14.40 -16.90
CA VAL A 270 4.41 14.19 -16.27
C VAL A 270 4.39 14.94 -14.93
N PRO A 271 4.48 14.25 -13.78
CA PRO A 271 4.62 14.92 -12.49
C PRO A 271 5.93 15.71 -12.44
N LEU A 272 5.87 17.03 -12.30
CA LEU A 272 7.05 17.89 -12.25
C LEU A 272 7.78 17.86 -10.90
N THR A 273 7.14 17.29 -9.87
CA THR A 273 7.69 17.14 -8.51
C THR A 273 8.55 15.90 -8.32
N GLN A 274 8.71 15.05 -9.35
CA GLN A 274 9.65 13.92 -9.31
C GLN A 274 11.10 14.42 -9.22
N PRO A 275 12.04 13.59 -8.73
CA PRO A 275 13.47 13.87 -8.79
C PRO A 275 13.94 14.35 -10.16
N ALA A 276 14.91 15.27 -10.17
CA ALA A 276 15.29 16.00 -11.38
C ALA A 276 15.79 15.08 -12.52
N LEU A 277 16.56 14.03 -12.22
CA LEU A 277 17.07 13.11 -13.24
C LEU A 277 15.94 12.23 -13.78
N SER A 278 15.08 11.72 -12.90
CA SER A 278 13.86 11.00 -13.28
C SER A 278 12.92 11.84 -14.15
N LEU A 279 12.73 13.12 -13.80
CA LEU A 279 11.92 14.08 -14.56
C LEU A 279 12.52 14.30 -15.95
N ALA A 280 13.81 14.60 -16.03
CA ALA A 280 14.53 14.79 -17.28
C ALA A 280 14.45 13.55 -18.17
N ALA A 281 14.74 12.36 -17.62
CA ALA A 281 14.70 11.09 -18.35
C ALA A 281 13.31 10.82 -18.92
N LYS A 282 12.26 11.10 -18.14
CA LYS A 282 10.86 10.93 -18.55
C LYS A 282 10.45 11.90 -19.65
N LEU A 283 10.83 13.18 -19.55
CA LEU A 283 10.56 14.18 -20.58
C LEU A 283 11.27 13.81 -21.89
N GLN A 284 12.56 13.49 -21.83
CA GLN A 284 13.35 13.10 -23.00
C GLN A 284 12.83 11.81 -23.64
N LYS A 285 12.44 10.80 -22.84
CA LYS A 285 11.81 9.57 -23.34
C LYS A 285 10.51 9.87 -24.10
N ARG A 286 9.67 10.77 -23.59
CA ARG A 286 8.43 11.17 -24.27
C ARG A 286 8.68 11.98 -25.53
N ALA A 287 9.67 12.88 -25.51
CA ALA A 287 10.10 13.63 -26.69
C ALA A 287 10.56 12.68 -27.81
N ARG A 288 11.46 11.73 -27.52
CA ARG A 288 11.91 10.71 -28.49
C ARG A 288 10.75 9.87 -29.02
N LYS A 289 9.84 9.41 -28.15
CA LYS A 289 8.65 8.64 -28.56
C LYS A 289 7.71 9.43 -29.49
N ALA A 290 7.73 10.75 -29.41
CA ALA A 290 6.98 11.63 -30.30
C ALA A 290 7.72 11.95 -31.62
N GLY A 291 8.93 11.42 -31.81
CA GLY A 291 9.75 11.64 -33.00
C GLY A 291 10.61 12.88 -32.95
N LEU A 292 10.82 13.50 -31.77
CA LEU A 292 11.77 14.62 -31.69
C LEU A 292 13.19 14.11 -32.01
N PRO A 293 13.91 14.80 -32.91
CA PRO A 293 15.32 14.54 -33.20
C PRO A 293 16.19 14.53 -31.94
N ALA A 294 17.19 13.65 -31.91
CA ALA A 294 18.03 13.43 -30.72
C ALA A 294 18.79 14.69 -30.29
N ASP A 295 19.20 15.52 -31.24
CA ASP A 295 19.81 16.82 -31.00
C ASP A 295 18.89 17.75 -30.22
N LEU A 296 17.62 17.85 -30.61
CA LEU A 296 16.62 18.67 -29.92
C LEU A 296 16.22 18.11 -28.55
N VAL A 297 16.41 16.81 -28.33
CA VAL A 297 16.17 16.18 -27.02
C VAL A 297 17.26 16.54 -26.01
N VAL A 298 18.46 16.88 -26.48
CA VAL A 298 19.61 17.20 -25.64
C VAL A 298 19.78 18.71 -25.49
N THR A 299 19.50 19.49 -26.53
CA THR A 299 19.49 20.94 -26.44
C THR A 299 18.25 21.38 -25.66
N ALA A 300 18.44 21.87 -24.43
CA ALA A 300 17.43 22.70 -23.81
C ALA A 300 17.10 23.87 -24.77
N ALA A 301 15.84 24.27 -24.86
CA ALA A 301 15.35 25.32 -25.77
C ALA A 301 16.25 26.58 -25.79
N PRO A 302 16.22 27.40 -26.87
CA PRO A 302 17.24 28.39 -27.13
C PRO A 302 17.35 29.43 -26.02
N ASN A 303 18.59 29.70 -25.63
CA ASN A 303 19.03 30.79 -24.76
C ASN A 303 18.21 32.08 -25.00
N PRO A 304 17.42 32.59 -24.03
CA PRO A 304 16.72 33.85 -24.16
C PRO A 304 17.66 35.03 -23.87
N ALA A 305 18.76 35.14 -24.61
CA ALA A 305 19.55 36.37 -24.77
C ALA A 305 20.67 36.17 -25.82
N GLY A 306 20.39 36.52 -27.07
CA GLY A 306 21.36 37.20 -27.94
C GLY A 306 22.67 36.52 -28.36
N ALA A 307 22.90 35.23 -28.12
CA ALA A 307 24.06 34.53 -28.67
C ALA A 307 23.72 33.82 -29.99
N THR A 308 24.13 34.40 -31.10
CA THR A 308 24.10 33.78 -32.44
C THR A 308 25.06 32.59 -32.47
N ARG A 309 24.54 31.37 -32.24
CA ARG A 309 25.22 30.13 -32.68
C ARG A 309 24.86 29.91 -34.15
N GLY A 310 25.87 29.80 -35.01
CA GLY A 310 25.71 29.59 -36.46
C GLY A 310 24.97 28.29 -36.81
N PRO A 311 24.52 28.14 -38.06
CA PRO A 311 23.67 27.02 -38.47
C PRO A 311 24.50 25.73 -38.49
N GLY A 312 24.25 24.86 -37.52
CA GLY A 312 24.76 23.51 -37.49
C GLY A 312 23.88 22.68 -36.56
N ALA A 313 22.82 22.10 -37.12
CA ALA A 313 22.05 21.07 -36.44
C ALA A 313 23.00 19.92 -36.06
N PRO A 314 23.00 19.43 -34.82
CA PRO A 314 23.62 18.15 -34.54
C PRO A 314 22.83 17.06 -35.32
N PRO A 315 23.51 16.13 -35.99
CA PRO A 315 22.85 15.08 -36.74
C PRO A 315 22.08 14.14 -35.80
N ALA A 316 21.18 13.33 -36.38
CA ALA A 316 20.46 12.26 -35.69
C ALA A 316 21.38 11.22 -35.01
N ASP A 317 22.69 11.30 -35.26
CA ASP A 317 23.79 10.51 -34.70
C ASP A 317 24.71 11.37 -33.79
N ALA A 318 24.15 12.36 -33.10
CA ALA A 318 24.94 13.25 -32.24
C ALA A 318 25.76 12.43 -31.24
N ASP A 319 27.08 12.62 -31.26
CA ASP A 319 27.98 12.04 -30.26
C ASP A 319 27.65 12.68 -28.90
N LEU A 320 26.76 12.03 -28.14
CA LEU A 320 26.31 12.49 -26.83
C LEU A 320 27.48 12.69 -25.87
N ALA A 321 28.55 11.90 -26.01
CA ALA A 321 29.76 12.07 -25.21
C ALA A 321 30.49 13.37 -25.58
N ALA A 322 30.57 13.72 -26.87
CA ALA A 322 31.10 15.00 -27.31
C ALA A 322 30.25 16.19 -26.82
N VAL A 323 28.91 16.05 -26.81
CA VAL A 323 28.01 17.09 -26.27
C VAL A 323 28.26 17.30 -24.78
N VAL A 324 28.29 16.22 -23.98
CA VAL A 324 28.62 16.28 -22.55
C VAL A 324 30.00 16.90 -22.33
N ALA A 325 31.01 16.49 -23.10
CA ALA A 325 32.36 17.05 -23.02
C ALA A 325 32.40 18.54 -23.34
N SER A 326 31.57 19.01 -24.28
CA SER A 326 31.51 20.43 -24.62
C SER A 326 30.98 21.30 -23.49
N TYR A 327 29.98 20.80 -22.74
CA TYR A 327 29.47 21.49 -21.56
C TYR A 327 30.48 21.42 -20.40
N ALA A 328 31.12 20.27 -20.19
CA ALA A 328 32.12 20.08 -19.14
C ALA A 328 33.41 20.89 -19.36
N GLY A 329 33.75 21.20 -20.62
CA GLY A 329 34.94 21.97 -21.01
C GLY A 329 34.74 23.48 -21.08
N ALA A 330 33.60 24.02 -20.66
CA ALA A 330 33.34 25.45 -20.67
C ALA A 330 34.26 26.20 -19.68
N ASP A 331 34.78 27.36 -20.09
CA ASP A 331 35.66 28.22 -19.25
C ASP A 331 35.02 28.59 -17.91
N LYS A 332 33.69 28.65 -17.87
CA LYS A 332 32.89 28.85 -16.65
C LYS A 332 31.60 28.04 -16.74
N LEU A 333 31.38 27.15 -15.78
CA LEU A 333 30.06 26.55 -15.53
C LEU A 333 29.29 27.43 -14.54
N ASP A 334 28.20 28.05 -15.00
CA ASP A 334 27.18 28.64 -14.13
C ASP A 334 26.02 27.66 -13.92
N GLU A 335 25.01 28.07 -13.14
CA GLU A 335 23.84 27.23 -12.83
C GLU A 335 23.13 26.71 -14.09
N HIS A 336 23.04 27.54 -15.13
CA HIS A 336 22.44 27.16 -16.40
C HIS A 336 23.28 26.08 -17.12
N GLY A 337 24.59 26.30 -17.23
CA GLY A 337 25.51 25.33 -17.84
C GLY A 337 25.57 24.00 -17.08
N VAL A 338 25.47 24.00 -15.75
CA VAL A 338 25.32 22.77 -14.94
C VAL A 338 24.02 22.05 -15.29
N GLY A 339 22.92 22.79 -15.40
CA GLY A 339 21.62 22.24 -15.82
C GLY A 339 21.69 21.57 -17.20
N GLU A 340 22.29 22.23 -18.19
CA GLU A 340 22.49 21.67 -19.53
C GLU A 340 23.38 20.42 -19.51
N LEU A 341 24.48 20.45 -18.76
CA LEU A 341 25.37 19.30 -18.60
C LEU A 341 24.63 18.10 -18.01
N LEU A 342 23.91 18.30 -16.89
CA LEU A 342 23.15 17.22 -16.24
C LEU A 342 22.05 16.67 -17.15
N PHE A 343 21.35 17.54 -17.88
CA PHE A 343 20.33 17.12 -18.84
C PHE A 343 20.93 16.31 -20.01
N ALA A 344 22.11 16.69 -20.50
CA ALA A 344 22.85 15.93 -21.51
C ALA A 344 23.36 14.58 -20.98
N VAL A 345 23.84 14.53 -19.73
CA VAL A 345 24.24 13.28 -19.06
C VAL A 345 23.04 12.32 -18.94
N VAL A 346 21.84 12.82 -18.63
CA VAL A 346 20.62 12.01 -18.61
C VAL A 346 20.32 11.40 -19.99
N ALA A 347 20.53 12.15 -21.07
CA ALA A 347 20.35 11.64 -22.42
C ALA A 347 21.39 10.55 -22.77
N LEU A 348 22.64 10.76 -22.37
CA LEU A 348 23.73 9.79 -22.52
C LEU A 348 23.43 8.49 -21.76
N ALA A 349 23.02 8.59 -20.49
CA ALA A 349 22.62 7.43 -19.69
C ALA A 349 21.48 6.65 -20.35
N ALA A 350 20.44 7.35 -20.81
CA ALA A 350 19.32 6.72 -21.50
C ALA A 350 19.72 6.01 -22.80
N ALA A 351 20.67 6.58 -23.58
CA ALA A 351 21.21 5.94 -24.78
C ALA A 351 22.03 4.68 -24.45
N ALA A 352 22.66 4.63 -23.27
CA ALA A 352 23.34 3.46 -22.75
C ALA A 352 22.40 2.44 -22.08
N GLY A 353 21.08 2.68 -22.06
CA GLY A 353 20.12 1.81 -21.38
C GLY A 353 20.18 1.88 -19.84
N VAL A 354 20.79 2.94 -19.30
CA VAL A 354 20.98 3.16 -17.86
C VAL A 354 19.94 4.15 -17.34
N ASP A 355 19.32 3.84 -16.20
CA ASP A 355 18.51 4.82 -15.46
C ASP A 355 19.43 5.79 -14.69
N PRO A 356 19.44 7.10 -15.02
CA PRO A 356 20.37 8.05 -14.42
C PRO A 356 20.10 8.32 -12.94
N GLU A 357 18.83 8.23 -12.49
CA GLU A 357 18.49 8.44 -11.08
C GLU A 357 19.06 7.30 -10.24
N VAL A 358 18.81 6.06 -10.68
CA VAL A 358 19.30 4.86 -10.02
C VAL A 358 20.84 4.85 -10.00
N ALA A 359 21.48 5.19 -11.12
CA ALA A 359 22.93 5.22 -11.23
C ALA A 359 23.57 6.24 -10.26
N LEU A 360 23.03 7.45 -10.16
CA LEU A 360 23.56 8.46 -9.25
C LEU A 360 23.31 8.09 -7.78
N ARG A 361 22.12 7.54 -7.46
CA ARG A 361 21.81 7.05 -6.11
C ARG A 361 22.77 5.95 -5.67
N ALA A 362 23.03 4.96 -6.54
CA ALA A 362 23.99 3.90 -6.25
C ALA A 362 25.39 4.47 -5.98
N ARG A 363 25.85 5.43 -6.77
CA ARG A 363 27.15 6.10 -6.57
C ARG A 363 27.20 6.90 -5.27
N ALA A 364 26.12 7.59 -4.91
CA ALA A 364 26.00 8.35 -3.67
C ALA A 364 26.00 7.45 -2.44
N ARG A 365 25.28 6.30 -2.49
CA ARG A 365 25.33 5.27 -1.44
C ARG A 365 26.75 4.75 -1.27
N ALA A 366 27.41 4.34 -2.36
CA ALA A 366 28.79 3.89 -2.29
C ALA A 366 29.74 4.97 -1.74
N PHE A 367 29.52 6.26 -2.04
CA PHE A 367 30.30 7.34 -1.43
C PHE A 367 30.09 7.43 0.09
N ARG A 368 28.83 7.36 0.54
CA ARG A 368 28.47 7.37 1.96
C ARG A 368 29.09 6.17 2.68
N ASP A 369 29.05 4.99 2.09
CA ASP A 369 29.64 3.78 2.70
C ASP A 369 31.17 3.91 2.84
N LEU A 370 31.84 4.47 1.84
CA LEU A 370 33.28 4.77 1.90
C LEU A 370 33.61 5.80 2.98
N LEU A 371 32.79 6.85 3.09
CA LEU A 371 32.96 7.89 4.10
C LEU A 371 32.78 7.30 5.50
N SER A 372 31.71 6.54 5.74
CA SER A 372 31.45 5.89 7.03
C SER A 372 32.55 4.91 7.43
N ALA A 373 33.07 4.12 6.50
CA ALA A 373 34.21 3.24 6.77
C ALA A 373 35.49 4.01 7.13
N ALA A 374 35.75 5.14 6.47
CA ALA A 374 36.88 6.00 6.80
C ALA A 374 36.73 6.68 8.17
N GLU A 375 35.51 7.09 8.54
CA GLU A 375 35.19 7.62 9.86
C GLU A 375 35.38 6.56 10.96
N GLU A 376 34.89 5.34 10.74
CA GLU A 376 35.07 4.21 11.68
C GLU A 376 36.56 3.84 11.86
N SER A 377 37.35 3.87 10.78
CA SER A 377 38.80 3.70 10.85
C SER A 377 39.47 4.80 11.67
N ALA A 378 39.03 6.06 11.55
CA ALA A 378 39.56 7.16 12.36
C ALA A 378 39.25 6.96 13.85
N HIS A 379 38.01 6.63 14.18
CA HIS A 379 37.60 6.35 15.56
C HIS A 379 38.36 5.18 16.18
N THR A 380 38.61 4.11 15.41
CA THR A 380 39.40 2.95 15.87
C THR A 380 40.83 3.34 16.25
N ASP A 381 41.42 4.30 15.54
CA ASP A 381 42.75 4.84 15.84
C ASP A 381 42.73 5.92 16.94
N GLY A 382 41.56 6.21 17.54
CA GLY A 382 41.39 7.24 18.55
C GLY A 382 41.49 8.67 18.00
N VAL A 383 41.23 8.86 16.70
CA VAL A 383 41.25 10.17 16.04
C VAL A 383 39.82 10.59 15.70
N GLU A 384 39.47 11.83 16.03
CA GLU A 384 38.18 12.40 15.60
C GLU A 384 38.18 12.69 14.09
N PRO A 385 37.17 12.24 13.32
CA PRO A 385 37.11 12.49 11.88
C PRO A 385 37.20 13.97 11.49
N ALA A 386 36.64 14.86 12.32
CA ALA A 386 36.68 16.30 12.11
C ALA A 386 38.09 16.91 12.20
N GLU A 387 39.04 16.20 12.83
CA GLU A 387 40.43 16.64 13.01
C GLU A 387 41.38 16.10 11.92
N GLN A 388 40.88 15.26 11.01
CA GLN A 388 41.66 14.67 9.93
C GLN A 388 42.06 15.72 8.88
N ASP A 389 43.34 15.69 8.48
CA ASP A 389 43.82 16.42 7.32
C ASP A 389 43.63 15.62 6.01
N ALA A 390 43.97 16.23 4.88
CA ALA A 390 43.81 15.58 3.58
C ALA A 390 44.69 14.33 3.40
N ALA A 391 45.77 14.16 4.15
CA ALA A 391 46.61 12.96 4.09
C ALA A 391 46.01 11.83 4.95
N GLY A 392 45.47 12.19 6.12
CA GLY A 392 44.73 11.30 7.01
C GLY A 392 43.51 10.70 6.32
N TRP A 393 42.70 11.55 5.65
CA TRP A 393 41.57 11.07 4.84
C TRP A 393 42.02 10.10 3.74
N ARG A 394 43.05 10.44 2.95
CA ARG A 394 43.55 9.56 1.88
C ARG A 394 44.05 8.20 2.37
N THR A 395 44.64 8.16 3.56
CA THR A 395 45.14 6.91 4.17
C THR A 395 43.98 5.98 4.56
N ARG A 396 42.85 6.56 4.99
CA ARG A 396 41.66 5.82 5.45
C ARG A 396 40.66 5.55 4.32
N TRP A 397 40.82 6.21 3.18
CA TRP A 397 39.95 6.07 2.02
C TRP A 397 40.26 4.79 1.24
N SER A 398 39.77 3.65 1.73
CA SER A 398 39.89 2.36 1.04
C SER A 398 38.56 1.95 0.42
N PRO A 399 38.52 1.61 -0.88
CA PRO A 399 37.39 0.89 -1.45
C PRO A 399 37.20 -0.41 -0.70
N ALA A 400 36.04 -0.64 -0.08
CA ALA A 400 35.73 -1.92 0.52
C ALA A 400 35.86 -3.02 -0.56
N GLY A 401 36.83 -3.93 -0.40
CA GLY A 401 37.00 -5.13 -1.24
C GLY A 401 37.86 -4.99 -2.51
N SER A 402 39.11 -4.53 -2.39
CA SER A 402 40.16 -4.88 -3.35
C SER A 402 40.70 -6.29 -3.14
#